data_AF-A0A8H3VAR3-F1
#
_entry.id   AF-A0A8H3VAR3-F1
#
_cell.length_a   1.000
_cell.length_b   1.000
_cell.length_c   1.000
_cell.angle_alpha   90.00
_cell.angle_beta   90.00
_cell.angle_gamma   90.00
#
_symmetry.space_group_name_H-M   'P 1'
#
loop_
_entity.id
_entity.type
_entity.pdbx_description
1 polymer ?
#
loop_
_entity_poly.entity_id
_entity_poly.type
_entity_poly.pdbx_seq_one_letter_code
_entity_poly.pdbx_strand_id
1 'polypeptide(L)'
;MHDDPTSLPFLLPERDWPAPRQLANGKLIWSGAAVTGSNIMADDAPCCPLHNPELDHGPKTTGKYKLPFQRPVAGCRTWKNSDVESELTRVKALIADTDLSRLFENAWPNTLDTAVKWHGTGTSGEDLTFLITGDINAMWLRDSANQMQSYISVLKPSSDSDSLASLWRGVINTQARYISVSPYCNSFQPPVESKIKPSPSTSGDKVFPNYDPNFVFECKYELDSLAAFLQVSAEYYQKTQDTNFFGKYKWIEAVKAIMKVAKDMQTPTYAANGAVNDSPYQFERTTTRATETLTNDGSGNPVQNGTGLIRSAFRPSDDTTTYQLFIPANMQFASYLSRASFIMGKLPGQTDLASQMQALAKQVQNAISQHGIIQHPVLGSIYAFEVDGYGSSTIMDDANIPSLLSAPLLGYVPQNDQVYQNTRKMILSSQNPYYMRGPLLNAVGSPHNGPGNSWPMASIVRILTSDNVGEIRGELSALVGSTASRGLIHESVSTFDPEKFTRPCSEEDYDYSWIQESELNLLREKRDLLPKPSVYMLFSQKLDEFEREMREKIKTNHLLTDTDLEIVHKLRAKLKIAEENNLKRAGLFNEIIREAHEEHIQIRAKLPKRKKPPKSQSIMAKKRR
;
A
#
# COMPACT_ATOMS: atom_id res chain seq x y z
N MET A 1 -34.20 -29.85 37.84
CA MET A 1 -35.52 -30.33 38.28
C MET A 1 -36.52 -29.75 37.29
N HIS A 2 -37.23 -30.45 36.40
CA HIS A 2 -37.38 -31.85 35.97
C HIS A 2 -37.89 -31.74 34.50
N ASP A 3 -37.24 -32.35 33.51
CA ASP A 3 -37.61 -33.62 32.82
C ASP A 3 -39.02 -33.69 32.17
N ASP A 4 -39.08 -33.47 30.84
CA ASP A 4 -39.50 -34.37 29.71
C ASP A 4 -40.81 -35.23 29.78
N PRO A 5 -41.35 -35.92 28.72
CA PRO A 5 -41.26 -35.84 27.23
C PRO A 5 -42.61 -36.07 26.45
N THR A 6 -42.51 -36.11 25.10
CA THR A 6 -43.28 -36.89 24.07
C THR A 6 -44.52 -36.30 23.34
N SER A 7 -44.40 -36.03 22.02
CA SER A 7 -44.96 -36.86 20.90
C SER A 7 -44.81 -36.21 19.49
N LEU A 8 -44.23 -36.95 18.55
CA LEU A 8 -43.98 -36.76 17.08
C LEU A 8 -45.26 -36.65 16.19
N PRO A 9 -45.23 -36.64 14.81
CA PRO A 9 -44.19 -36.31 13.77
C PRO A 9 -44.72 -35.36 12.64
N PHE A 10 -43.90 -34.91 11.67
CA PHE A 10 -44.27 -34.86 10.23
C PHE A 10 -43.05 -34.56 9.31
N LEU A 11 -43.07 -35.22 8.15
CA LEU A 11 -42.04 -35.39 7.12
C LEU A 11 -41.79 -34.14 6.24
N LEU A 12 -40.57 -33.98 5.74
CA LEU A 12 -40.22 -33.12 4.59
C LEU A 12 -39.52 -33.98 3.52
N PRO A 13 -39.81 -33.79 2.20
CA PRO A 13 -39.17 -34.55 1.13
C PRO A 13 -37.95 -33.83 0.53
N GLU A 14 -37.02 -34.67 0.05
CA GLU A 14 -35.79 -34.36 -0.68
C GLU A 14 -36.05 -33.73 -2.07
N ARG A 15 -35.11 -32.90 -2.55
CA ARG A 15 -35.04 -32.47 -3.94
C ARG A 15 -33.60 -32.55 -4.47
N ASP A 16 -33.51 -33.24 -5.61
CA ASP A 16 -32.32 -33.68 -6.33
C ASP A 16 -31.46 -32.57 -6.96
N TRP A 17 -30.15 -32.84 -7.04
CA TRP A 17 -29.17 -32.12 -7.86
C TRP A 17 -28.72 -33.02 -9.02
N PRO A 18 -28.72 -32.58 -10.30
CA PRO A 18 -28.29 -33.43 -11.39
C PRO A 18 -26.76 -33.46 -11.57
N ALA A 19 -26.25 -34.67 -11.83
CA ALA A 19 -24.85 -34.99 -12.13
C ALA A 19 -24.45 -34.71 -13.60
N PRO A 20 -23.14 -34.60 -13.92
CA PRO A 20 -22.63 -34.20 -15.23
C PRO A 20 -22.55 -35.35 -16.24
N ARG A 21 -22.83 -35.06 -17.52
CA ARG A 21 -22.65 -35.99 -18.65
C ARG A 21 -21.25 -35.91 -19.24
N GLN A 22 -20.62 -37.07 -19.40
CA GLN A 22 -19.46 -37.32 -20.28
C GLN A 22 -19.86 -37.24 -21.75
N LEU A 23 -18.97 -36.73 -22.60
CA LEU A 23 -18.83 -37.18 -24.00
C LEU A 23 -17.35 -37.22 -24.40
N ALA A 24 -16.99 -38.32 -25.05
CA ALA A 24 -15.66 -38.68 -25.54
C ALA A 24 -15.54 -38.47 -27.07
N ASN A 25 -14.28 -38.49 -27.53
CA ASN A 25 -13.79 -38.76 -28.90
C ASN A 25 -13.68 -37.62 -29.92
N GLY A 26 -12.48 -37.03 -30.00
CA GLY A 26 -11.52 -37.17 -31.12
C GLY A 26 -11.90 -36.78 -32.56
N LYS A 27 -11.19 -35.79 -33.12
CA LYS A 27 -10.27 -35.92 -34.29
C LYS A 27 -9.72 -34.56 -34.74
N LEU A 28 -8.41 -34.50 -34.97
CA LEU A 28 -7.70 -33.46 -35.73
C LEU A 28 -8.10 -33.52 -37.21
N ILE A 29 -8.41 -32.39 -37.84
CA ILE A 29 -8.24 -32.17 -39.28
C ILE A 29 -7.75 -30.73 -39.49
N TRP A 30 -6.63 -30.60 -40.20
CA TRP A 30 -6.12 -29.34 -40.77
C TRP A 30 -6.65 -29.20 -42.20
N SER A 31 -7.23 -28.06 -42.55
CA SER A 31 -7.39 -27.63 -43.95
C SER A 31 -7.52 -26.11 -43.99
N GLY A 32 -6.61 -25.44 -44.72
CA GLY A 32 -6.66 -24.00 -44.97
C GLY A 32 -7.50 -23.64 -46.19
N ALA A 33 -8.02 -22.41 -46.22
CA ALA A 33 -7.88 -21.43 -47.30
C ALA A 33 -8.83 -20.24 -47.11
N ALA A 34 -8.24 -19.06 -47.30
CA ALA A 34 -8.75 -17.68 -47.43
C ALA A 34 -10.23 -17.43 -47.76
N VAL A 35 -10.85 -16.46 -47.06
CA VAL A 35 -11.85 -15.53 -47.61
C VAL A 35 -11.68 -14.13 -46.98
N THR A 36 -11.95 -13.16 -47.85
CA THR A 36 -11.90 -11.69 -47.84
C THR A 36 -12.45 -10.93 -46.63
N GLY A 37 -11.95 -9.71 -46.46
CA GLY A 37 -12.26 -8.81 -45.35
C GLY A 37 -13.73 -8.43 -45.18
N SER A 38 -14.08 -8.24 -43.91
CA SER A 38 -15.24 -7.49 -43.40
C SER A 38 -14.96 -7.19 -41.93
N ASN A 39 -15.34 -5.99 -41.47
CA ASN A 39 -15.23 -5.56 -40.07
C ASN A 39 -15.88 -6.57 -39.12
N ILE A 40 -15.14 -7.01 -38.09
CA ILE A 40 -15.69 -7.74 -36.95
C ILE A 40 -15.34 -6.94 -35.69
N MET A 41 -16.36 -6.29 -35.13
CA MET A 41 -16.38 -5.95 -33.71
C MET A 41 -16.71 -7.22 -32.92
N ALA A 42 -16.03 -7.37 -31.78
CA ALA A 42 -16.43 -8.10 -30.57
C ALA A 42 -17.03 -9.51 -30.74
N ASP A 43 -16.19 -10.53 -30.53
CA ASP A 43 -16.39 -11.61 -29.54
C ASP A 43 -15.35 -12.71 -29.83
N ASP A 44 -14.29 -12.72 -29.01
CA ASP A 44 -13.43 -13.89 -28.70
C ASP A 44 -12.19 -13.38 -27.95
N ALA A 45 -12.41 -12.78 -26.77
CA ALA A 45 -11.32 -12.70 -25.79
C ALA A 45 -11.13 -14.12 -25.23
N PRO A 46 -9.93 -14.72 -25.29
CA PRO A 46 -9.70 -16.00 -24.64
C PRO A 46 -10.10 -15.83 -23.16
N CYS A 47 -10.95 -16.74 -22.65
CA CYS A 47 -11.36 -16.75 -21.25
C CYS A 47 -10.11 -16.54 -20.39
N CYS A 48 -9.94 -15.33 -19.85
CA CYS A 48 -8.98 -15.07 -18.81
C CYS A 48 -9.53 -15.86 -17.63
N PRO A 49 -8.92 -17.01 -17.25
CA PRO A 49 -9.27 -17.57 -15.96
C PRO A 49 -8.93 -16.47 -14.98
N LEU A 50 -9.90 -16.05 -14.17
CA LEU A 50 -9.63 -15.17 -13.06
C LEU A 50 -8.43 -15.78 -12.34
N HIS A 51 -7.38 -14.99 -12.14
CA HIS A 51 -6.17 -15.52 -11.56
C HIS A 51 -6.53 -15.94 -10.13
N ASN A 52 -6.44 -17.25 -9.85
CA ASN A 52 -6.76 -17.83 -8.55
C ASN A 52 -5.49 -18.12 -7.77
N PRO A 53 -5.02 -17.23 -6.89
CA PRO A 53 -3.80 -17.45 -6.13
C PRO A 53 -3.90 -18.54 -5.04
N GLU A 54 -5.06 -19.20 -4.89
CA GLU A 54 -5.15 -20.49 -4.19
C GLU A 54 -4.59 -21.66 -5.02
N LEU A 55 -4.51 -21.53 -6.35
CA LEU A 55 -3.93 -22.54 -7.23
C LEU A 55 -2.41 -22.51 -7.19
N ASP A 56 -1.80 -23.69 -7.31
CA ASP A 56 -0.35 -23.84 -7.41
C ASP A 56 0.14 -23.43 -8.80
N HIS A 57 0.52 -22.16 -8.95
CA HIS A 57 1.03 -21.61 -10.20
C HIS A 57 2.54 -21.87 -10.36
N GLY A 58 2.90 -22.82 -11.21
CA GLY A 58 4.28 -22.95 -11.68
C GLY A 58 4.69 -21.80 -12.61
N PRO A 59 5.98 -21.45 -12.73
CA PRO A 59 7.12 -22.07 -12.07
C PRO A 59 7.44 -21.49 -10.68
N LYS A 60 7.70 -22.38 -9.71
CA LYS A 60 8.20 -22.02 -8.37
C LYS A 60 9.66 -21.61 -8.41
N THR A 61 10.06 -20.73 -7.50
CA THR A 61 11.45 -20.38 -7.25
C THR A 61 12.26 -21.56 -6.70
N THR A 62 13.58 -21.44 -6.77
CA THR A 62 14.53 -22.40 -6.17
C THR A 62 14.90 -22.05 -4.72
N GLY A 63 14.33 -20.96 -4.19
CA GLY A 63 14.56 -20.48 -2.83
C GLY A 63 13.95 -21.38 -1.76
N LYS A 64 14.11 -20.95 -0.50
CA LYS A 64 13.66 -21.67 0.70
C LYS A 64 12.14 -21.88 0.70
N TYR A 65 11.39 -20.86 0.30
CA TYR A 65 9.92 -20.82 0.40
C TYR A 65 9.22 -21.28 -0.89
N LYS A 66 9.97 -21.44 -1.99
CA LYS A 66 9.48 -21.96 -3.28
C LYS A 66 8.27 -21.19 -3.79
N LEU A 67 8.36 -19.86 -3.75
CA LEU A 67 7.25 -18.97 -4.11
C LEU A 67 6.83 -19.16 -5.59
N PRO A 68 5.52 -19.30 -5.87
CA PRO A 68 4.97 -19.45 -7.22
C PRO A 68 4.94 -18.12 -7.99
N PHE A 69 4.71 -18.20 -9.30
CA PHE A 69 4.45 -17.02 -10.13
C PHE A 69 2.97 -16.65 -10.08
N GLN A 70 2.66 -15.39 -9.77
CA GLN A 70 1.29 -14.94 -9.49
C GLN A 70 0.85 -13.72 -10.31
N ARG A 71 1.57 -13.37 -11.38
CA ARG A 71 1.06 -12.34 -12.29
C ARG A 71 0.04 -12.96 -13.24
N PRO A 72 -1.02 -12.24 -13.64
CA PRO A 72 -1.84 -12.64 -14.77
C PRO A 72 -1.00 -12.89 -16.02
N VAL A 73 -1.45 -13.86 -16.83
CA VAL A 73 -0.88 -14.07 -18.17
C VAL A 73 -0.95 -12.76 -18.95
N ALA A 74 0.05 -12.50 -19.81
CA ALA A 74 0.23 -11.19 -20.43
C ALA A 74 -1.03 -10.67 -21.16
N GLY A 75 -1.86 -11.54 -21.75
CA GLY A 75 -3.11 -11.15 -22.39
C GLY A 75 -4.20 -10.60 -21.44
N CYS A 76 -4.13 -10.97 -20.16
CA CYS A 76 -5.16 -10.67 -19.15
C CYS A 76 -4.78 -9.53 -18.20
N ARG A 77 -3.61 -8.91 -18.39
CA ARG A 77 -3.19 -7.73 -17.60
C ARG A 77 -4.01 -6.52 -18.01
N THR A 78 -4.64 -5.86 -17.04
CA THR A 78 -5.62 -4.79 -17.28
C THR A 78 -5.00 -3.52 -17.87
N TRP A 79 -3.75 -3.23 -17.54
CA TRP A 79 -3.00 -2.11 -18.10
C TRP A 79 -1.51 -2.45 -18.18
N LYS A 80 -0.83 -1.99 -19.24
CA LYS A 80 0.57 -2.37 -19.52
C LYS A 80 1.39 -1.15 -19.78
N ASN A 81 2.61 -1.14 -19.24
CA ASN A 81 3.55 -0.05 -19.46
C ASN A 81 4.98 -0.57 -19.60
N SER A 82 5.65 -0.12 -20.66
CA SER A 82 7.00 -0.57 -21.01
C SER A 82 8.07 -0.09 -20.05
N ASP A 83 7.93 1.11 -19.46
CA ASP A 83 8.84 1.61 -18.42
C ASP A 83 8.76 0.74 -17.17
N VAL A 84 7.55 0.34 -16.77
CA VAL A 84 7.33 -0.58 -15.65
C VAL A 84 7.94 -1.96 -15.93
N GLU A 85 7.65 -2.59 -17.08
CA GLU A 85 8.23 -3.92 -17.37
C GLU A 85 9.77 -3.89 -17.47
N SER A 86 10.33 -2.79 -17.99
CA SER A 86 11.78 -2.59 -18.09
C SER A 86 12.42 -2.45 -16.70
N GLU A 87 11.82 -1.65 -15.82
CA GLU A 87 12.31 -1.46 -14.46
C GLU A 87 12.14 -2.74 -13.62
N LEU A 88 11.03 -3.46 -13.80
CA LEU A 88 10.80 -4.75 -13.16
C LEU A 88 11.93 -5.73 -13.50
N THR A 89 12.26 -5.85 -14.79
CA THR A 89 13.35 -6.70 -15.27
C THR A 89 14.68 -6.29 -14.65
N ARG A 90 14.96 -4.97 -14.60
CA ARG A 90 16.20 -4.43 -14.02
C ARG A 90 16.31 -4.74 -12.53
N VAL A 91 15.26 -4.52 -11.74
CA VAL A 91 15.29 -4.71 -10.28
C VAL A 91 15.33 -6.19 -9.92
N LYS A 92 14.57 -7.05 -10.62
CA LYS A 92 14.66 -8.52 -10.44
C LYS A 92 16.08 -9.04 -10.59
N ALA A 93 16.83 -8.53 -11.58
CA ALA A 93 18.22 -8.91 -11.82
C ALA A 93 19.19 -8.47 -10.70
N LEU A 94 18.79 -7.52 -9.84
CA LEU A 94 19.58 -7.05 -8.70
C LEU A 94 19.31 -7.83 -7.41
N ILE A 95 18.20 -8.58 -7.33
CA ILE A 95 17.80 -9.31 -6.13
C ILE A 95 18.33 -10.75 -6.25
N ALA A 96 19.35 -11.07 -5.46
CA ALA A 96 19.98 -12.40 -5.47
C ALA A 96 19.07 -13.49 -4.85
N ASP A 97 18.28 -13.14 -3.85
CA ASP A 97 17.33 -14.07 -3.23
C ASP A 97 16.16 -14.32 -4.18
N THR A 98 16.00 -15.57 -4.62
CA THR A 98 15.01 -15.91 -5.66
C THR A 98 13.57 -15.80 -5.16
N ASP A 99 13.31 -16.04 -3.87
CA ASP A 99 11.98 -15.86 -3.28
C ASP A 99 11.62 -14.38 -3.21
N LEU A 100 12.53 -13.54 -2.71
CA LEU A 100 12.33 -12.09 -2.69
C LEU A 100 12.17 -11.51 -4.09
N SER A 101 12.97 -11.96 -5.06
CA SER A 101 12.87 -11.52 -6.46
C SER A 101 11.51 -11.90 -7.07
N ARG A 102 10.98 -13.08 -6.73
CA ARG A 102 9.64 -13.52 -7.15
C ARG A 102 8.53 -12.74 -6.47
N LEU A 103 8.65 -12.49 -5.17
CA LEU A 103 7.68 -11.71 -4.42
C LEU A 103 7.56 -10.31 -5.03
N PHE A 104 8.71 -9.66 -5.30
CA PHE A 104 8.75 -8.39 -6.03
C PHE A 104 8.07 -8.46 -7.40
N GLU A 105 8.40 -9.49 -8.19
CA GLU A 105 7.82 -9.66 -9.52
C GLU A 105 6.30 -9.79 -9.50
N ASN A 106 5.77 -10.55 -8.56
CA ASN A 106 4.33 -10.75 -8.43
C ASN A 106 3.65 -9.47 -7.94
N ALA A 107 4.33 -8.72 -7.07
CA ALA A 107 3.75 -7.62 -6.34
C ALA A 107 3.76 -6.27 -7.06
N TRP A 108 4.93 -5.83 -7.50
CA TRP A 108 5.11 -4.44 -7.92
C TRP A 108 4.24 -4.02 -9.12
N PRO A 109 4.07 -4.84 -10.18
CA PRO A 109 3.18 -4.49 -11.28
C PRO A 109 1.70 -4.84 -11.00
N ASN A 110 1.34 -5.36 -9.81
CA ASN A 110 0.03 -5.94 -9.55
C ASN A 110 -1.12 -4.93 -9.74
N THR A 111 -0.96 -3.67 -9.33
CA THR A 111 -1.95 -2.61 -9.58
C THR A 111 -2.27 -2.49 -11.08
N LEU A 112 -1.23 -2.42 -11.93
CA LEU A 112 -1.42 -2.25 -13.37
C LEU A 112 -1.97 -3.54 -13.99
N ASP A 113 -1.49 -4.69 -13.51
CA ASP A 113 -1.90 -6.00 -14.01
C ASP A 113 -3.38 -6.30 -13.69
N THR A 114 -3.94 -5.76 -12.60
CA THR A 114 -5.25 -6.25 -12.08
C THR A 114 -6.24 -5.17 -11.63
N ALA A 115 -5.77 -4.00 -11.16
CA ALA A 115 -6.61 -3.01 -10.48
C ALA A 115 -7.00 -1.81 -11.36
N VAL A 116 -6.34 -1.60 -12.51
CA VAL A 116 -6.76 -0.58 -13.49
C VAL A 116 -8.00 -1.09 -14.23
N LYS A 117 -9.16 -0.97 -13.57
CA LYS A 117 -10.41 -1.53 -14.09
C LYS A 117 -10.90 -0.80 -15.34
N TRP A 118 -10.64 0.50 -15.42
CA TRP A 118 -10.93 1.30 -16.61
C TRP A 118 -10.02 2.53 -16.68
N HIS A 119 -9.54 2.85 -17.88
CA HIS A 119 -8.86 4.10 -18.20
C HIS A 119 -9.39 4.62 -19.53
N GLY A 120 -9.71 5.89 -19.59
CA GLY A 120 -10.28 6.51 -20.78
C GLY A 120 -10.46 8.00 -20.63
N THR A 121 -11.21 8.60 -21.55
CA THR A 121 -11.42 10.05 -21.57
C THR A 121 -12.82 10.40 -21.11
N GLY A 122 -12.92 11.36 -20.21
CA GLY A 122 -14.18 11.94 -19.76
C GLY A 122 -14.86 12.78 -20.83
N THR A 123 -16.12 13.11 -20.59
CA THR A 123 -16.91 13.94 -21.52
C THR A 123 -16.34 15.35 -21.73
N SER A 124 -15.52 15.86 -20.80
CA SER A 124 -14.84 17.17 -20.92
C SER A 124 -13.43 17.04 -21.49
N GLY A 125 -13.05 15.86 -21.99
CA GLY A 125 -11.74 15.58 -22.59
C GLY A 125 -10.62 15.35 -21.58
N GLU A 126 -10.94 15.14 -20.30
CA GLU A 126 -9.96 14.79 -19.27
C GLU A 126 -9.59 13.31 -19.30
N ASP A 127 -8.34 12.98 -18.99
CA ASP A 127 -7.97 11.61 -18.64
C ASP A 127 -8.75 11.20 -17.38
N LEU A 128 -9.29 9.99 -17.35
CA LEU A 128 -9.96 9.37 -16.20
C LEU A 128 -9.43 7.95 -16.00
N THR A 129 -9.26 7.57 -14.74
CA THR A 129 -8.81 6.24 -14.35
C THR A 129 -9.65 5.79 -13.16
N PHE A 130 -10.37 4.68 -13.34
CA PHE A 130 -11.03 3.98 -12.26
C PHE A 130 -10.13 2.85 -11.78
N LEU A 131 -9.49 3.11 -10.64
CA LEU A 131 -8.53 2.22 -9.99
C LEU A 131 -9.21 1.59 -8.79
N ILE A 132 -9.54 0.30 -8.91
CA ILE A 132 -10.24 -0.40 -7.84
C ILE A 132 -9.25 -0.79 -6.73
N THR A 133 -9.75 -0.97 -5.52
CA THR A 133 -8.95 -1.58 -4.45
C THR A 133 -8.43 -2.92 -4.93
N GLY A 134 -9.32 -3.75 -5.48
CA GLY A 134 -8.94 -4.95 -6.18
C GLY A 134 -10.08 -5.94 -6.39
N ASP A 135 -10.60 -6.46 -5.30
CA ASP A 135 -11.73 -7.38 -5.25
C ASP A 135 -13.09 -6.69 -5.24
N ILE A 136 -13.13 -5.53 -4.59
CA ILE A 136 -14.29 -4.68 -4.56
C ILE A 136 -14.22 -3.79 -5.80
N ASN A 137 -15.28 -3.77 -6.62
CA ASN A 137 -15.37 -2.88 -7.78
C ASN A 137 -15.71 -1.44 -7.37
N ALA A 138 -14.94 -0.89 -6.44
CA ALA A 138 -15.02 0.48 -5.95
C ALA A 138 -13.61 1.06 -5.77
N MET A 139 -13.53 2.38 -5.87
CA MET A 139 -12.28 3.13 -5.78
C MET A 139 -12.23 3.88 -4.45
N TRP A 140 -11.36 3.44 -3.54
CA TRP A 140 -10.99 4.22 -2.36
C TRP A 140 -10.02 5.32 -2.75
N LEU A 141 -10.20 6.51 -2.19
CA LEU A 141 -9.30 7.65 -2.44
C LEU A 141 -7.88 7.35 -1.92
N ARG A 142 -7.78 6.77 -0.71
CA ARG A 142 -6.53 6.33 -0.09
C ARG A 142 -5.81 5.29 -0.94
N ASP A 143 -6.47 4.18 -1.22
CA ASP A 143 -5.87 3.01 -1.86
C ASP A 143 -5.41 3.36 -3.27
N SER A 144 -6.25 4.02 -4.06
CA SER A 144 -5.86 4.44 -5.41
C SER A 144 -4.69 5.44 -5.43
N ALA A 145 -4.56 6.33 -4.44
CA ALA A 145 -3.40 7.22 -4.33
C ALA A 145 -2.12 6.44 -3.98
N ASN A 146 -2.19 5.55 -2.99
CA ASN A 146 -1.05 4.74 -2.55
C ASN A 146 -0.62 3.73 -3.63
N GLN A 147 -1.57 3.13 -4.36
CA GLN A 147 -1.30 2.26 -5.50
C GLN A 147 -0.57 3.01 -6.64
N MET A 148 -0.85 4.31 -6.83
CA MET A 148 -0.11 5.14 -7.79
C MET A 148 1.26 5.54 -7.29
N GLN A 149 1.40 5.83 -5.98
CA GLN A 149 2.70 6.09 -5.34
C GLN A 149 3.73 5.02 -5.74
N SER A 150 3.26 3.80 -6.01
CA SER A 150 4.08 2.69 -6.47
C SER A 150 4.90 2.84 -7.72
N TYR A 151 4.49 3.75 -8.57
CA TYR A 151 5.15 4.00 -9.84
C TYR A 151 5.81 5.37 -9.86
N ILE A 152 5.85 6.10 -8.74
CA ILE A 152 6.47 7.42 -8.63
C ILE A 152 7.95 7.40 -9.06
N SER A 153 8.62 6.26 -8.85
CA SER A 153 10.05 6.09 -9.09
C SER A 153 10.40 5.93 -10.58
N VAL A 154 9.39 5.60 -11.41
CA VAL A 154 9.46 5.47 -12.88
C VAL A 154 8.57 6.48 -13.60
N LEU A 155 7.76 7.26 -12.87
CA LEU A 155 6.95 8.35 -13.40
C LEU A 155 7.85 9.41 -14.06
N LYS A 156 7.53 9.72 -15.32
CA LYS A 156 8.19 10.75 -16.13
C LYS A 156 7.12 11.67 -16.71
N PRO A 157 7.44 12.95 -16.99
CA PRO A 157 6.56 13.79 -17.79
C PRO A 157 6.28 13.15 -19.16
N SER A 158 5.00 13.02 -19.53
CA SER A 158 4.59 12.58 -20.87
C SER A 158 3.17 13.07 -21.18
N SER A 159 2.94 13.38 -22.45
CA SER A 159 1.64 13.71 -23.03
C SER A 159 0.95 12.53 -23.72
N ASP A 160 1.62 11.37 -23.81
CA ASP A 160 1.04 10.19 -24.48
C ASP A 160 -0.11 9.64 -23.63
N SER A 161 -1.21 9.27 -24.30
CA SER A 161 -2.43 8.75 -23.64
C SER A 161 -2.19 7.43 -22.89
N ASP A 162 -1.22 6.63 -23.33
CA ASP A 162 -0.88 5.34 -22.74
C ASP A 162 0.32 5.43 -21.77
N SER A 163 0.75 6.65 -21.45
CA SER A 163 1.84 6.86 -20.50
C SER A 163 1.37 6.69 -19.05
N LEU A 164 2.32 6.38 -18.17
CA LEU A 164 2.06 6.39 -16.72
C LEU A 164 1.62 7.77 -16.21
N ALA A 165 2.07 8.86 -16.87
CA ALA A 165 1.61 10.21 -16.55
C ALA A 165 0.12 10.41 -16.87
N SER A 166 -0.37 9.84 -17.97
CA SER A 166 -1.80 9.83 -18.31
C SER A 166 -2.63 9.08 -17.27
N LEU A 167 -2.17 7.90 -16.87
CA LEU A 167 -2.83 7.12 -15.83
C LEU A 167 -2.94 7.91 -14.51
N TRP A 168 -1.87 8.62 -14.13
CA TRP A 168 -1.80 9.44 -12.93
C TRP A 168 -2.72 10.67 -12.99
N ARG A 169 -2.74 11.39 -14.12
CA ARG A 169 -3.71 12.48 -14.36
C ARG A 169 -5.13 11.95 -14.27
N GLY A 170 -5.37 10.76 -14.82
CA GLY A 170 -6.65 10.07 -14.75
C GLY A 170 -7.12 9.79 -13.33
N VAL A 171 -6.23 9.31 -12.45
CA VAL A 171 -6.54 9.11 -11.03
C VAL A 171 -6.86 10.45 -10.36
N ILE A 172 -6.02 11.48 -10.55
CA ILE A 172 -6.26 12.80 -9.95
C ILE A 172 -7.60 13.40 -10.40
N ASN A 173 -7.91 13.38 -11.70
CA ASN A 173 -9.17 13.91 -12.22
C ASN A 173 -10.39 13.15 -11.70
N THR A 174 -10.28 11.82 -11.61
CA THR A 174 -11.36 10.96 -11.12
C THR A 174 -11.62 11.23 -9.64
N GLN A 175 -10.57 11.26 -8.81
CA GLN A 175 -10.69 11.64 -7.40
C GLN A 175 -11.21 13.07 -7.22
N ALA A 176 -10.78 14.02 -8.06
CA ALA A 176 -11.26 15.41 -8.00
C ALA A 176 -12.76 15.51 -8.26
N ARG A 177 -13.30 14.73 -9.21
CA ARG A 177 -14.76 14.64 -9.45
C ARG A 177 -15.50 14.11 -8.23
N TYR A 178 -14.99 13.04 -7.62
CA TYR A 178 -15.57 12.44 -6.42
C TYR A 178 -15.62 13.40 -5.24
N ILE A 179 -14.48 14.00 -4.90
CA ILE A 179 -14.33 14.93 -3.77
C ILE A 179 -15.17 16.19 -3.97
N SER A 180 -15.28 16.69 -5.21
CA SER A 180 -16.09 17.88 -5.49
C SER A 180 -17.59 17.68 -5.22
N VAL A 181 -18.07 16.44 -5.17
CA VAL A 181 -19.49 16.10 -4.97
C VAL A 181 -19.73 15.56 -3.57
N SER A 182 -18.94 14.57 -3.12
CA SER A 182 -19.13 13.89 -1.83
C SER A 182 -17.82 13.85 -1.02
N PRO A 183 -17.33 14.99 -0.50
CA PRO A 183 -16.01 15.09 0.14
C PRO A 183 -15.93 14.40 1.51
N TYR A 184 -17.04 13.88 2.05
CA TYR A 184 -17.05 13.13 3.30
C TYR A 184 -16.91 11.61 3.09
N CYS A 185 -16.92 11.12 1.86
CA CYS A 185 -16.93 9.70 1.58
C CYS A 185 -15.54 9.16 1.19
N ASN A 186 -15.21 7.96 1.66
CA ASN A 186 -13.94 7.28 1.42
C ASN A 186 -13.88 6.57 0.06
N SER A 187 -15.00 6.04 -0.45
CA SER A 187 -14.99 5.19 -1.65
C SER A 187 -16.14 5.40 -2.63
N PHE A 188 -15.85 5.16 -3.92
CA PHE A 188 -16.69 5.60 -5.02
C PHE A 188 -16.95 4.53 -6.07
N GLN A 189 -18.11 4.66 -6.71
CA GLN A 189 -18.57 3.80 -7.81
C GLN A 189 -17.83 4.12 -9.11
N PRO A 190 -17.84 3.21 -10.10
CA PRO A 190 -17.25 3.47 -11.41
C PRO A 190 -17.77 4.75 -12.08
N PRO A 191 -16.92 5.53 -12.77
CA PRO A 191 -17.37 6.68 -13.52
C PRO A 191 -18.33 6.24 -14.64
N VAL A 192 -19.34 7.06 -14.92
CA VAL A 192 -20.39 6.73 -15.91
C VAL A 192 -19.82 6.42 -17.30
N GLU A 193 -18.71 7.07 -17.67
CA GLU A 193 -18.00 6.85 -18.93
C GLU A 193 -17.44 5.42 -19.08
N SER A 194 -17.16 4.75 -17.96
CA SER A 194 -16.66 3.36 -17.97
C SER A 194 -17.71 2.35 -18.41
N LYS A 195 -19.01 2.68 -18.30
CA LYS A 195 -20.14 1.76 -18.48
C LYS A 195 -20.11 0.53 -17.57
N ILE A 196 -19.23 0.51 -16.58
CA ILE A 196 -19.21 -0.52 -15.54
C ILE A 196 -20.40 -0.25 -14.62
N LYS A 197 -21.16 -1.31 -14.31
CA LYS A 197 -22.30 -1.19 -13.40
C LYS A 197 -21.81 -0.90 -11.98
N PRO A 198 -22.42 0.05 -11.26
CA PRO A 198 -22.17 0.22 -9.83
C PRO A 198 -22.39 -1.07 -9.06
N SER A 199 -21.55 -1.32 -8.05
CA SER A 199 -21.75 -2.41 -7.11
C SER A 199 -22.82 -2.01 -6.08
N PRO A 200 -23.74 -2.91 -5.70
CA PRO A 200 -24.71 -2.60 -4.67
C PRO A 200 -23.99 -2.32 -3.34
N SER A 201 -24.26 -1.17 -2.73
CA SER A 201 -23.78 -0.85 -1.38
C SER A 201 -24.51 -1.78 -0.39
N THR A 202 -23.75 -2.53 0.41
CA THR A 202 -24.26 -3.64 1.23
C THR A 202 -24.75 -3.22 2.62
N SER A 203 -24.62 -1.95 2.99
CA SER A 203 -24.44 -1.62 4.40
C SER A 203 -25.65 -0.99 5.11
N GLY A 204 -26.67 -0.50 4.38
CA GLY A 204 -27.82 0.16 5.01
C GLY A 204 -27.44 1.36 5.88
N ASP A 205 -26.34 2.03 5.53
CA ASP A 205 -25.75 3.12 6.31
C ASP A 205 -26.69 4.32 6.38
N LYS A 206 -26.76 4.94 7.56
CA LYS A 206 -27.37 6.25 7.74
C LYS A 206 -26.26 7.27 7.83
N VAL A 207 -26.17 8.15 6.83
CA VAL A 207 -25.08 9.11 6.73
C VAL A 207 -25.62 10.51 6.53
N PHE A 208 -25.06 11.45 7.26
CA PHE A 208 -25.24 12.88 7.03
C PHE A 208 -23.87 13.50 6.72
N PRO A 209 -23.75 14.37 5.69
CA PRO A 209 -24.75 14.68 4.68
C PRO A 209 -25.13 13.47 3.81
N ASN A 210 -26.35 13.47 3.27
CA ASN A 210 -26.81 12.40 2.37
C ASN A 210 -25.93 12.34 1.12
N TYR A 211 -25.72 11.13 0.60
CA TYR A 211 -24.97 10.87 -0.63
C TYR A 211 -25.79 10.06 -1.64
N ASP A 212 -25.39 10.07 -2.91
CA ASP A 212 -25.97 9.21 -3.95
C ASP A 212 -25.26 7.85 -3.97
N PRO A 213 -25.94 6.73 -3.64
CA PRO A 213 -25.33 5.39 -3.62
C PRO A 213 -24.95 4.86 -5.02
N ASN A 214 -25.40 5.51 -6.11
CA ASN A 214 -24.92 5.20 -7.46
C ASN A 214 -23.60 5.89 -7.80
N PHE A 215 -23.16 6.83 -6.95
CA PHE A 215 -21.91 7.58 -7.10
C PHE A 215 -20.88 7.18 -6.02
N VAL A 216 -21.35 6.95 -4.80
CA VAL A 216 -20.54 6.57 -3.63
C VAL A 216 -20.77 5.09 -3.32
N PHE A 217 -19.69 4.37 -3.06
CA PHE A 217 -19.76 2.97 -2.63
C PHE A 217 -19.95 2.86 -1.11
N GLU A 218 -19.10 3.55 -0.36
CA GLU A 218 -19.16 3.71 1.09
C GLU A 218 -18.83 5.17 1.47
N CYS A 219 -19.47 5.67 2.52
CA CYS A 219 -19.28 7.05 2.98
C CYS A 219 -18.79 7.13 4.42
N LYS A 220 -17.71 6.42 4.76
CA LYS A 220 -16.98 6.60 6.01
C LYS A 220 -16.06 7.81 5.89
N TYR A 221 -16.21 8.79 6.78
CA TYR A 221 -15.36 9.98 6.73
C TYR A 221 -13.99 9.74 7.35
N GLU A 222 -12.99 9.81 6.48
CA GLU A 222 -11.59 9.60 6.77
C GLU A 222 -10.81 10.83 6.31
N LEU A 223 -10.14 11.52 7.24
CA LEU A 223 -9.32 12.68 6.89
C LEU A 223 -8.19 12.30 5.93
N ASP A 224 -7.66 11.06 6.03
CA ASP A 224 -6.63 10.55 5.13
C ASP A 224 -7.12 10.38 3.69
N SER A 225 -8.40 10.11 3.44
CA SER A 225 -8.95 10.05 2.08
C SER A 225 -8.76 11.39 1.33
N LEU A 226 -8.94 12.51 2.03
CA LEU A 226 -8.69 13.84 1.48
C LEU A 226 -7.19 14.16 1.38
N ALA A 227 -6.41 13.71 2.36
CA ALA A 227 -4.96 13.88 2.36
C ALA A 227 -4.28 13.06 1.23
N ALA A 228 -4.82 11.88 0.90
CA ALA A 228 -4.36 11.01 -0.17
C ALA A 228 -4.51 11.67 -1.56
N PHE A 229 -5.62 12.39 -1.80
CA PHE A 229 -5.78 13.21 -3.00
C PHE A 229 -4.72 14.32 -3.12
N LEU A 230 -4.41 14.98 -2.00
CA LEU A 230 -3.35 15.99 -1.96
C LEU A 230 -1.97 15.36 -2.19
N GLN A 231 -1.76 14.16 -1.67
CA GLN A 231 -0.54 13.36 -1.86
C GLN A 231 -0.29 13.02 -3.33
N VAL A 232 -1.24 12.33 -3.98
CA VAL A 232 -1.10 11.92 -5.38
C VAL A 232 -0.94 13.14 -6.29
N SER A 233 -1.57 14.28 -5.95
CA SER A 233 -1.38 15.56 -6.64
C SER A 233 0.04 16.13 -6.47
N ALA A 234 0.51 16.24 -5.22
CA ALA A 234 1.84 16.78 -4.91
C ALA A 234 2.96 15.94 -5.51
N GLU A 235 2.83 14.62 -5.47
CA GLU A 235 3.81 13.66 -5.98
C GLU A 235 3.88 13.67 -7.52
N TYR A 236 2.72 13.72 -8.21
CA TYR A 236 2.69 13.95 -9.65
C TYR A 236 3.44 15.22 -10.01
N TYR A 237 3.06 16.32 -9.36
CA TYR A 237 3.63 17.63 -9.63
C TYR A 237 5.15 17.64 -9.43
N GLN A 238 5.62 17.05 -8.33
CA GLN A 238 7.05 16.98 -8.03
C GLN A 238 7.83 16.26 -9.15
N LYS A 239 7.28 15.19 -9.72
CA LYS A 239 7.92 14.40 -10.76
C LYS A 239 7.78 14.97 -12.16
N THR A 240 6.66 15.59 -12.49
CA THR A 240 6.35 16.00 -13.87
C THR A 240 6.48 17.50 -14.11
N GLN A 241 6.34 18.31 -13.06
CA GLN A 241 6.23 19.78 -13.12
C GLN A 241 5.06 20.29 -14.00
N ASP A 242 4.09 19.42 -14.29
CA ASP A 242 2.92 19.71 -15.11
C ASP A 242 1.90 20.58 -14.36
N THR A 243 2.20 21.88 -14.28
CA THR A 243 1.39 22.87 -13.55
C THR A 243 0.05 23.11 -14.27
N ASN A 244 0.07 23.14 -15.61
CA ASN A 244 -1.10 23.50 -16.42
C ASN A 244 -2.25 22.51 -16.26
N PHE A 245 -1.95 21.24 -15.99
CA PHE A 245 -2.93 20.20 -15.71
C PHE A 245 -3.89 20.58 -14.55
N PHE A 246 -3.37 21.11 -13.44
CA PHE A 246 -4.15 21.35 -12.22
C PHE A 246 -5.19 22.47 -12.35
N GLY A 247 -5.04 23.37 -13.34
CA GLY A 247 -6.01 24.43 -13.60
C GLY A 247 -7.10 24.07 -14.62
N LYS A 248 -7.06 22.88 -15.22
CA LYS A 248 -7.86 22.55 -16.40
C LYS A 248 -9.25 21.99 -16.10
N TYR A 249 -9.37 21.22 -15.02
CA TYR A 249 -10.58 20.49 -14.65
C TYR A 249 -10.95 20.75 -13.18
N LYS A 250 -11.42 19.73 -12.45
CA LYS A 250 -12.04 19.85 -11.13
C LYS A 250 -11.09 19.94 -9.94
N TRP A 251 -9.78 20.04 -10.16
CA TRP A 251 -8.81 19.99 -9.07
C TRP A 251 -8.97 21.17 -8.10
N ILE A 252 -9.17 22.39 -8.60
CA ILE A 252 -9.38 23.57 -7.75
C ILE A 252 -10.67 23.44 -6.93
N GLU A 253 -11.76 22.97 -7.54
CA GLU A 253 -13.02 22.71 -6.84
C GLU A 253 -12.87 21.64 -5.76
N ALA A 254 -12.15 20.56 -6.03
CA ALA A 254 -11.86 19.52 -5.06
C ALA A 254 -11.06 20.07 -3.86
N VAL A 255 -10.03 20.88 -4.11
CA VAL A 255 -9.27 21.53 -3.02
C VAL A 255 -10.15 22.48 -2.20
N LYS A 256 -11.06 23.24 -2.85
CA LYS A 256 -12.03 24.08 -2.12
C LYS A 256 -12.98 23.25 -1.25
N ALA A 257 -13.45 22.11 -1.75
CA ALA A 257 -14.28 21.18 -0.98
C ALA A 257 -13.51 20.62 0.23
N ILE A 258 -12.23 20.24 0.05
CA ILE A 258 -11.34 19.80 1.13
C ILE A 258 -11.17 20.88 2.19
N MET A 259 -10.88 22.12 1.79
CA MET A 259 -10.72 23.25 2.72
C MET A 259 -12.02 23.51 3.51
N LYS A 260 -13.18 23.35 2.88
CA LYS A 260 -14.47 23.44 3.55
C LYS A 260 -14.65 22.32 4.57
N VAL A 261 -14.45 21.05 4.18
CA VAL A 261 -14.60 19.91 5.10
C VAL A 261 -13.62 19.99 6.26
N ALA A 262 -12.37 20.37 6.02
CA ALA A 262 -11.39 20.56 7.08
C ALA A 262 -11.84 21.60 8.12
N LYS A 263 -12.45 22.70 7.67
CA LYS A 263 -13.01 23.72 8.55
C LYS A 263 -14.27 23.23 9.27
N ASP A 264 -15.18 22.57 8.55
CA ASP A 264 -16.40 22.00 9.13
C ASP A 264 -16.03 21.01 10.26
N MET A 265 -15.08 20.11 9.99
CA MET A 265 -14.61 19.08 10.94
C MET A 265 -13.68 19.60 12.03
N GLN A 266 -13.47 20.91 12.13
CA GLN A 266 -12.95 21.59 13.32
C GLN A 266 -14.07 22.08 14.27
N THR A 267 -15.34 21.88 13.91
CA THR A 267 -16.48 22.23 14.77
C THR A 267 -16.46 21.36 16.04
N PRO A 268 -16.42 21.99 17.24
CA PRO A 268 -16.38 21.25 18.51
C PRO A 268 -17.76 20.70 18.87
N THR A 269 -17.80 19.75 19.79
CA THR A 269 -19.08 19.18 20.25
C THR A 269 -19.96 20.20 20.95
N TYR A 270 -19.37 21.06 21.80
CA TYR A 270 -20.09 22.08 22.53
C TYR A 270 -19.67 23.48 22.09
N ALA A 271 -20.64 24.37 21.90
CA ALA A 271 -20.43 25.80 21.77
C ALA A 271 -20.00 26.43 23.10
N ALA A 272 -19.52 27.67 23.06
CA ALA A 272 -19.04 28.39 24.25
C ALA A 272 -20.12 28.57 25.34
N ASN A 273 -21.40 28.56 24.97
CA ASN A 273 -22.54 28.64 25.90
C ASN A 273 -23.00 27.26 26.43
N GLY A 274 -22.30 26.17 26.08
CA GLY A 274 -22.64 24.80 26.48
C GLY A 274 -23.69 24.11 25.60
N ALA A 275 -24.24 24.77 24.58
CA ALA A 275 -25.12 24.11 23.62
C ALA A 275 -24.34 23.08 22.78
N VAL A 276 -24.98 21.97 22.42
CA VAL A 276 -24.40 20.99 21.50
C VAL A 276 -24.45 21.58 20.08
N ASN A 277 -23.33 21.59 19.37
CA ASN A 277 -23.29 21.97 17.96
C ASN A 277 -23.78 20.80 17.09
N ASP A 278 -24.44 21.13 15.99
CA ASP A 278 -24.76 20.14 14.96
C ASP A 278 -23.47 19.53 14.39
N SER A 279 -23.41 18.20 14.33
CA SER A 279 -22.25 17.52 13.75
C SER A 279 -22.27 17.71 12.23
N PRO A 280 -21.18 18.20 11.60
CA PRO A 280 -21.13 18.36 10.14
C PRO A 280 -21.18 17.04 9.38
N TYR A 281 -20.86 15.93 10.06
CA TYR A 281 -20.91 14.57 9.56
C TYR A 281 -21.47 13.62 10.62
N GLN A 282 -22.31 12.68 10.21
CA GLN A 282 -22.81 11.60 11.06
C GLN A 282 -22.83 10.29 10.28
N PHE A 283 -22.60 9.17 10.98
CA PHE A 283 -22.63 7.84 10.39
C PHE A 283 -23.11 6.79 11.38
N GLU A 284 -24.11 5.99 10.98
CA GLU A 284 -24.56 4.81 11.71
C GLU A 284 -24.71 3.61 10.79
N ARG A 285 -24.31 2.43 11.29
CA ARG A 285 -24.45 1.14 10.62
C ARG A 285 -24.99 0.11 11.60
N THR A 286 -25.94 -0.72 11.17
CA THR A 286 -26.39 -1.86 11.96
C THR A 286 -25.37 -2.99 11.83
N THR A 287 -24.61 -3.26 12.88
CA THR A 287 -23.46 -4.18 12.84
C THR A 287 -23.19 -4.80 14.22
N THR A 288 -22.50 -5.94 14.23
CA THR A 288 -21.97 -6.57 15.45
C THR A 288 -20.53 -6.17 15.75
N ARG A 289 -19.89 -5.42 14.85
CA ARG A 289 -18.52 -4.90 15.02
C ARG A 289 -18.58 -3.48 15.57
N ALA A 290 -18.11 -3.27 16.79
CA ALA A 290 -18.17 -1.96 17.43
C ALA A 290 -17.41 -0.86 16.67
N THR A 291 -16.39 -1.23 15.89
CA THR A 291 -15.59 -0.31 15.08
C THR A 291 -16.23 0.07 13.76
N GLU A 292 -17.41 -0.46 13.43
CA GLU A 292 -18.09 -0.23 12.15
C GLU A 292 -19.25 0.79 12.26
N THR A 293 -19.43 1.45 13.41
CA THR A 293 -20.47 2.48 13.61
C THR A 293 -20.05 3.50 14.67
N LEU A 294 -20.45 4.76 14.51
CA LEU A 294 -20.08 5.81 15.47
C LEU A 294 -21.02 5.85 16.69
N THR A 295 -20.46 6.24 17.83
CA THR A 295 -21.20 6.54 19.07
C THR A 295 -21.98 7.86 18.96
N ASN A 296 -22.82 8.16 19.97
CA ASN A 296 -23.55 9.44 20.10
C ASN A 296 -24.38 9.78 18.85
N ASP A 297 -25.31 8.89 18.49
CA ASP A 297 -26.23 9.05 17.36
C ASP A 297 -25.49 9.39 16.06
N GLY A 298 -24.43 8.63 15.80
CA GLY A 298 -23.59 8.78 14.62
C GLY A 298 -22.57 9.91 14.65
N SER A 299 -22.48 10.70 15.72
CA SER A 299 -21.59 11.89 15.78
C SER A 299 -20.16 11.57 16.27
N GLY A 300 -19.95 10.38 16.83
CA GLY A 300 -18.70 9.95 17.45
C GLY A 300 -18.46 10.56 18.84
N ASN A 301 -17.30 10.27 19.45
CA ASN A 301 -16.99 10.75 20.81
C ASN A 301 -16.72 12.27 20.85
N PRO A 302 -17.06 12.98 21.96
CA PRO A 302 -16.93 14.43 22.04
C PRO A 302 -15.51 14.97 21.79
N VAL A 303 -15.43 16.17 21.21
CA VAL A 303 -14.19 16.87 20.88
C VAL A 303 -14.22 18.29 21.46
N GLN A 304 -13.11 18.69 22.07
CA GLN A 304 -12.96 19.99 22.70
C GLN A 304 -12.82 21.14 21.68
N ASN A 305 -13.23 22.33 22.08
CA ASN A 305 -13.06 23.55 21.29
C ASN A 305 -11.62 24.06 21.27
N GLY A 306 -11.25 24.73 20.17
CA GLY A 306 -10.00 25.49 20.07
C GLY A 306 -8.73 24.66 19.90
N THR A 307 -8.84 23.35 19.62
CA THR A 307 -7.66 22.49 19.43
C THR A 307 -6.93 22.79 18.13
N GLY A 308 -7.63 23.25 17.10
CA GLY A 308 -7.07 23.48 15.76
C GLY A 308 -6.78 22.21 14.96
N LEU A 309 -6.98 21.01 15.55
CA LEU A 309 -6.92 19.71 14.88
C LEU A 309 -8.23 19.45 14.13
N ILE A 310 -8.15 18.67 13.06
CA ILE A 310 -9.29 18.27 12.24
C ILE A 310 -9.75 16.88 12.69
N ARG A 311 -11.06 16.70 12.89
CA ARG A 311 -11.63 15.39 13.24
C ARG A 311 -11.45 14.41 12.08
N SER A 312 -11.29 13.13 12.40
CA SER A 312 -11.50 12.00 11.51
C SER A 312 -12.49 11.07 12.20
N ALA A 313 -13.56 10.67 11.51
CA ALA A 313 -14.53 9.77 12.11
C ALA A 313 -13.99 8.34 12.13
N PHE A 314 -13.38 7.93 11.03
CA PHE A 314 -12.74 6.64 10.84
C PHE A 314 -11.23 6.79 10.62
N ARG A 315 -10.50 5.71 10.84
CA ARG A 315 -9.08 5.50 10.57
C ARG A 315 -8.89 4.98 9.15
N PRO A 316 -7.66 4.94 8.62
CA PRO A 316 -7.37 4.29 7.34
C PRO A 316 -7.56 2.76 7.33
N SER A 317 -7.94 2.15 8.46
CA SER A 317 -8.41 0.75 8.55
C SER A 317 -9.92 0.61 8.37
N ASP A 318 -10.61 1.71 8.01
CA ASP A 318 -12.07 1.86 7.98
C ASP A 318 -12.76 1.61 9.35
N ASP A 319 -12.00 1.48 10.44
CA ASP A 319 -12.49 1.40 11.82
C ASP A 319 -12.73 2.80 12.40
N THR A 320 -13.77 2.97 13.22
CA THR A 320 -14.01 4.23 13.95
C THR A 320 -12.84 4.60 14.84
N THR A 321 -12.53 5.89 14.90
CA THR A 321 -11.62 6.46 15.89
C THR A 321 -12.18 6.30 17.31
N THR A 322 -11.29 6.14 18.30
CA THR A 322 -11.70 6.22 19.72
C THR A 322 -11.82 7.67 20.15
N TYR A 323 -10.81 8.49 19.87
CA TYR A 323 -10.95 9.95 19.92
C TYR A 323 -10.76 10.54 18.53
N GLN A 324 -11.66 11.45 18.13
CA GLN A 324 -11.76 11.85 16.72
C GLN A 324 -10.58 12.72 16.25
N LEU A 325 -9.76 13.29 17.13
CA LEU A 325 -8.55 14.02 16.71
C LEU A 325 -7.42 13.02 16.47
N PHE A 326 -7.51 12.34 15.34
CA PHE A 326 -6.58 11.31 14.89
C PHE A 326 -5.27 11.94 14.38
N ILE A 327 -4.18 11.75 15.13
CA ILE A 327 -2.92 12.47 14.93
C ILE A 327 -2.24 12.11 13.60
N PRO A 328 -2.08 10.83 13.21
CA PRO A 328 -1.50 10.47 11.91
C PRO A 328 -2.19 11.10 10.68
N ALA A 329 -3.53 11.12 10.61
CA ALA A 329 -4.21 11.76 9.48
C ALA A 329 -4.01 13.27 9.47
N ASN A 330 -3.96 13.92 10.64
CA ASN A 330 -3.62 15.35 10.73
C ASN A 330 -2.17 15.61 10.26
N MET A 331 -1.23 14.69 10.52
CA MET A 331 0.15 14.78 10.00
C MET A 331 0.19 14.70 8.47
N GLN A 332 -0.48 13.70 7.88
CA GLN A 332 -0.57 13.53 6.42
C GLN A 332 -1.22 14.76 5.78
N PHE A 333 -2.37 15.17 6.30
CA PHE A 333 -3.13 16.32 5.81
C PHE A 333 -2.29 17.59 5.80
N ALA A 334 -1.65 17.93 6.93
CA ALA A 334 -0.84 19.14 7.02
C ALA A 334 0.39 19.11 6.09
N SER A 335 1.06 17.96 5.97
CA SER A 335 2.21 17.78 5.06
C SER A 335 1.80 18.02 3.61
N TYR A 336 0.78 17.32 3.14
CA TYR A 336 0.40 17.37 1.72
C TYR A 336 -0.44 18.59 1.36
N LEU A 337 -1.21 19.18 2.28
CA LEU A 337 -1.84 20.48 2.06
C LEU A 337 -0.80 21.59 1.85
N SER A 338 0.27 21.58 2.65
CA SER A 338 1.39 22.50 2.47
C SER A 338 2.05 22.31 1.10
N ARG A 339 2.28 21.07 0.65
CA ARG A 339 2.88 20.79 -0.67
C ARG A 339 1.95 21.19 -1.82
N ALA A 340 0.68 20.86 -1.74
CA ALA A 340 -0.33 21.22 -2.73
C ALA A 340 -0.55 22.74 -2.83
N SER A 341 -0.32 23.50 -1.74
CA SER A 341 -0.41 24.96 -1.77
C SER A 341 0.59 25.60 -2.76
N PHE A 342 1.76 24.98 -2.97
CA PHE A 342 2.72 25.47 -3.96
C PHE A 342 2.23 25.28 -5.40
N ILE A 343 1.44 24.22 -5.65
CA ILE A 343 0.77 24.03 -6.94
C ILE A 343 -0.27 25.13 -7.11
N MET A 344 -1.15 25.30 -6.12
CA MET A 344 -2.22 26.30 -6.13
C MET A 344 -1.67 27.72 -6.37
N GLY A 345 -0.55 28.08 -5.73
CA GLY A 345 0.07 29.39 -5.88
C GLY A 345 0.64 29.68 -7.27
N LYS A 346 0.85 28.66 -8.11
CA LYS A 346 1.27 28.80 -9.51
C LYS A 346 0.09 28.93 -10.47
N LEU A 347 -1.14 28.69 -10.02
CA LEU A 347 -2.33 28.79 -10.85
C LEU A 347 -2.84 30.25 -10.91
N PRO A 348 -3.25 30.75 -12.10
CA PRO A 348 -3.75 32.12 -12.24
C PRO A 348 -4.90 32.43 -11.28
N GLY A 349 -4.77 33.51 -10.51
CA GLY A 349 -5.80 34.02 -9.61
C GLY A 349 -6.05 33.17 -8.34
N GLN A 350 -5.17 32.22 -8.00
CA GLN A 350 -5.35 31.33 -6.84
C GLN A 350 -4.41 31.61 -5.66
N THR A 351 -3.72 32.76 -5.66
CA THR A 351 -2.77 33.15 -4.60
C THR A 351 -3.42 33.20 -3.20
N ASP A 352 -4.66 33.66 -3.12
CA ASP A 352 -5.40 33.73 -1.84
C ASP A 352 -5.73 32.34 -1.30
N LEU A 353 -6.18 31.42 -2.16
CA LEU A 353 -6.48 30.04 -1.78
C LEU A 353 -5.20 29.31 -1.37
N ALA A 354 -4.09 29.51 -2.09
CA ALA A 354 -2.79 28.97 -1.71
C ALA A 354 -2.35 29.45 -0.32
N SER A 355 -2.55 30.74 -0.01
CA SER A 355 -2.23 31.31 1.30
C SER A 355 -3.11 30.72 2.41
N GLN A 356 -4.40 30.50 2.16
CA GLN A 356 -5.31 29.84 3.10
C GLN A 356 -4.90 28.37 3.36
N MET A 357 -4.49 27.64 2.31
CA MET A 357 -3.98 26.27 2.45
C MET A 357 -2.73 26.22 3.34
N GLN A 358 -1.78 27.15 3.13
CA GLN A 358 -0.56 27.25 3.94
C GLN A 358 -0.88 27.58 5.40
N ALA A 359 -1.79 28.53 5.63
CA ALA A 359 -2.21 28.92 6.97
C ALA A 359 -2.86 27.75 7.72
N LEU A 360 -3.77 27.02 7.08
CA LEU A 360 -4.40 25.84 7.67
C LEU A 360 -3.38 24.72 7.94
N ALA A 361 -2.50 24.41 6.99
CA ALA A 361 -1.45 23.42 7.19
C ALA A 361 -0.56 23.77 8.39
N LYS A 362 -0.17 25.05 8.52
CA LYS A 362 0.63 25.52 9.65
C LYS A 362 -0.13 25.47 10.97
N GLN A 363 -1.42 25.81 10.97
CA GLN A 363 -2.28 25.70 12.14
C GLN A 363 -2.34 24.25 12.64
N VAL A 364 -2.61 23.29 11.75
CA VAL A 364 -2.70 21.87 12.10
C VAL A 364 -1.34 21.35 12.62
N GLN A 365 -0.22 21.76 12.02
CA GLN A 365 1.12 21.43 12.54
C GLN A 365 1.32 21.90 13.98
N ASN A 366 0.97 23.17 14.26
CA ASN A 366 1.09 23.73 15.61
C ASN A 366 0.16 23.01 16.60
N ALA A 367 -1.06 22.68 16.16
CA ALA A 367 -2.04 21.94 16.94
C ALA A 367 -1.56 20.52 17.30
N ILE A 368 -0.91 19.81 16.37
CA ILE A 368 -0.27 18.52 16.66
C ILE A 368 0.83 18.68 17.71
N SER A 369 1.67 19.71 17.60
CA SER A 369 2.71 19.95 18.62
C SER A 369 2.14 20.25 20.01
N GLN A 370 1.00 20.94 20.08
CA GLN A 370 0.36 21.32 21.35
C GLN A 370 -0.47 20.21 21.99
N HIS A 371 -1.19 19.43 21.18
CA HIS A 371 -2.18 18.47 21.66
C HIS A 371 -1.85 17.02 21.32
N GLY A 372 -1.08 16.78 20.26
CA GLY A 372 -0.71 15.44 19.81
C GLY A 372 0.55 14.89 20.46
N ILE A 373 1.37 15.71 21.11
CA ILE A 373 2.55 15.27 21.86
C ILE A 373 2.19 15.14 23.34
N ILE A 374 2.38 13.94 23.89
CA ILE A 374 2.09 13.62 25.29
C ILE A 374 3.34 13.11 26.01
N GLN A 375 3.31 13.16 27.34
CA GLN A 375 4.40 12.67 28.18
C GLN A 375 4.19 11.19 28.54
N HIS A 376 4.99 10.30 27.95
CA HIS A 376 5.03 8.89 28.31
C HIS A 376 5.88 8.68 29.59
N PRO A 377 5.43 7.87 30.57
CA PRO A 377 6.11 7.72 31.86
C PRO A 377 7.56 7.20 31.74
N VAL A 378 7.84 6.38 30.72
CA VAL A 378 9.16 5.77 30.51
C VAL A 378 9.95 6.36 29.35
N LEU A 379 9.28 6.83 28.29
CA LEU A 379 9.92 7.13 27.00
C LEU A 379 10.09 8.63 26.74
N GLY A 380 9.59 9.47 27.64
CA GLY A 380 9.59 10.91 27.42
C GLY A 380 8.43 11.35 26.51
N SER A 381 8.63 12.43 25.78
CA SER A 381 7.63 12.92 24.83
C SER A 381 7.45 11.95 23.66
N ILE A 382 6.20 11.58 23.39
CA ILE A 382 5.77 10.74 22.25
C ILE A 382 4.57 11.39 21.57
N TYR A 383 4.27 11.01 20.34
CA TYR A 383 2.98 11.30 19.72
C TYR A 383 1.92 10.33 20.25
N ALA A 384 0.76 10.87 20.63
CA ALA A 384 -0.45 10.09 20.84
C ALA A 384 -1.03 9.65 19.50
N PHE A 385 -1.77 8.54 19.48
CA PHE A 385 -2.44 8.08 18.27
C PHE A 385 -3.71 8.89 18.01
N GLU A 386 -4.52 9.08 19.05
CA GLU A 386 -5.74 9.88 19.03
C GLU A 386 -5.88 10.69 20.31
N VAL A 387 -6.48 11.88 20.22
CA VAL A 387 -6.78 12.75 21.37
C VAL A 387 -8.19 13.35 21.26
N ASP A 388 -8.75 13.80 22.38
CA ASP A 388 -10.08 14.45 22.43
C ASP A 388 -10.01 15.98 22.64
N GLY A 389 -8.83 16.48 23.03
CA GLY A 389 -8.59 17.87 23.42
C GLY A 389 -9.04 18.23 24.86
N TYR A 390 -9.72 17.33 25.57
CA TYR A 390 -10.03 17.47 27.00
C TYR A 390 -8.89 16.96 27.90
N GLY A 391 -7.97 16.18 27.33
CA GLY A 391 -6.79 15.65 28.02
C GLY A 391 -6.64 14.14 27.87
N SER A 392 -7.62 13.47 27.26
CA SER A 392 -7.53 12.03 26.98
C SER A 392 -6.70 11.77 25.74
N SER A 393 -5.98 10.66 25.74
CA SER A 393 -5.16 10.22 24.63
C SER A 393 -5.11 8.70 24.55
N THR A 394 -4.91 8.15 23.36
CA THR A 394 -4.59 6.73 23.16
C THR A 394 -3.09 6.55 22.86
N ILE A 395 -2.49 5.55 23.49
CA ILE A 395 -1.09 5.14 23.27
C ILE A 395 -1.15 3.79 22.53
N MET A 396 -1.08 3.86 21.21
CA MET A 396 -1.09 2.72 20.31
C MET A 396 -0.54 3.14 18.95
N ASP A 397 -0.51 2.21 18.00
CA ASP A 397 -0.47 2.51 16.57
C ASP A 397 -1.26 1.44 15.82
N ASP A 398 -1.64 1.75 14.60
CA ASP A 398 -2.31 0.84 13.67
C ASP A 398 -1.40 0.60 12.46
N ALA A 399 -1.60 -0.52 11.77
CA ALA A 399 -0.82 -0.84 10.59
C ALA A 399 -1.11 0.08 9.39
N ASN A 400 -2.36 0.54 9.24
CA ASN A 400 -2.83 1.29 8.09
C ASN A 400 -2.20 2.69 8.02
N ILE A 401 -1.83 3.12 6.80
CA ILE A 401 -1.22 4.43 6.55
C ILE A 401 -2.33 5.45 6.27
N PRO A 402 -2.34 6.61 6.93
CA PRO A 402 -1.29 7.13 7.81
C PRO A 402 -1.30 6.51 9.22
N SER A 403 -0.13 6.07 9.66
CA SER A 403 0.19 5.62 11.02
C SER A 403 1.26 6.50 11.66
N LEU A 404 1.43 6.44 12.98
CA LEU A 404 2.53 7.16 13.65
C LEU A 404 3.90 6.65 13.17
N LEU A 405 4.01 5.34 12.89
CA LEU A 405 5.22 4.75 12.30
C LEU A 405 5.55 5.34 10.93
N SER A 406 4.54 5.70 10.13
CA SER A 406 4.71 6.27 8.78
C SER A 406 5.07 7.76 8.76
N ALA A 407 5.12 8.46 9.90
CA ALA A 407 5.30 9.92 9.92
C ALA A 407 6.51 10.44 9.10
N PRO A 408 7.69 9.77 9.08
CA PRO A 408 8.78 10.17 8.19
C PRO A 408 8.53 9.89 6.71
N LEU A 409 7.82 8.81 6.39
CA LEU A 409 7.45 8.46 5.02
C LEU A 409 6.53 9.53 4.39
N LEU A 410 5.62 10.08 5.19
CA LEU A 410 4.75 11.21 4.81
C LEU A 410 5.54 12.54 4.69
N GLY A 411 6.82 12.53 5.07
CA GLY A 411 7.68 13.69 5.21
C GLY A 411 7.14 14.74 6.18
N TYR A 412 6.45 14.30 7.24
CA TYR A 412 5.96 15.17 8.32
C TYR A 412 7.09 15.55 9.29
N VAL A 413 7.92 14.57 9.67
CA VAL A 413 9.11 14.75 10.51
C VAL A 413 10.31 13.99 9.93
N PRO A 414 11.56 14.44 10.17
CA PRO A 414 12.71 13.65 9.78
C PRO A 414 12.78 12.36 10.61
N GLN A 415 13.36 11.30 10.05
CA GLN A 415 13.47 10.01 10.72
C GLN A 415 14.23 10.08 12.06
N ASN A 416 15.14 11.04 12.24
CA ASN A 416 15.89 11.22 13.48
C ASN A 416 15.22 12.16 14.50
N ASP A 417 13.99 12.63 14.25
CA ASP A 417 13.24 13.43 15.22
C ASP A 417 13.10 12.69 16.56
N GLN A 418 13.38 13.38 17.66
CA GLN A 418 13.47 12.75 18.98
C GLN A 418 12.11 12.24 19.47
N VAL A 419 11.04 12.99 19.23
CA VAL A 419 9.67 12.60 19.63
C VAL A 419 9.24 11.40 18.81
N TYR A 420 9.49 11.42 17.49
CA TYR A 420 9.25 10.27 16.62
C TYR A 420 10.07 9.05 17.04
N GLN A 421 11.35 9.18 17.38
CA GLN A 421 12.17 8.04 17.83
C GLN A 421 11.67 7.43 19.14
N ASN A 422 11.20 8.26 20.09
CA ASN A 422 10.54 7.77 21.30
C ASN A 422 9.23 7.05 20.96
N THR A 423 8.45 7.63 20.05
CA THR A 423 7.18 7.07 19.56
C THR A 423 7.42 5.73 18.86
N ARG A 424 8.36 5.64 17.93
CA ARG A 424 8.77 4.41 17.24
C ARG A 424 9.15 3.29 18.22
N LYS A 425 9.89 3.62 19.28
CA LYS A 425 10.21 2.65 20.36
C LYS A 425 8.96 2.17 21.09
N MET A 426 7.99 3.05 21.36
CA MET A 426 6.70 2.68 21.93
C MET A 426 5.94 1.73 20.99
N ILE A 427 5.79 2.12 19.72
CA ILE A 427 5.04 1.41 18.68
C ILE A 427 5.56 -0.02 18.49
N LEU A 428 6.87 -0.20 18.46
CA LEU A 428 7.55 -1.48 18.19
C LEU A 428 7.88 -2.24 19.49
N SER A 429 7.05 -2.08 20.51
CA SER A 429 7.20 -2.73 21.82
C SER A 429 5.87 -3.23 22.36
N SER A 430 5.91 -3.97 23.47
CA SER A 430 4.70 -4.43 24.17
C SER A 430 3.84 -3.30 24.77
N GLN A 431 4.28 -2.05 24.66
CA GLN A 431 3.51 -0.89 25.11
C GLN A 431 2.45 -0.47 24.08
N ASN A 432 2.64 -0.82 22.80
CA ASN A 432 1.57 -0.75 21.82
C ASN A 432 0.69 -2.01 21.95
N PRO A 433 -0.60 -1.88 22.30
CA PRO A 433 -1.49 -3.04 22.43
C PRO A 433 -1.67 -3.83 21.13
N TYR A 434 -1.40 -3.22 19.98
CA TYR A 434 -1.50 -3.85 18.66
C TYR A 434 -0.14 -4.19 18.05
N TYR A 435 0.96 -4.14 18.82
CA TYR A 435 2.23 -4.72 18.38
C TYR A 435 2.21 -6.24 18.57
N MET A 436 2.01 -6.95 17.45
CA MET A 436 1.83 -8.39 17.45
C MET A 436 3.20 -9.09 17.51
N ARG A 437 3.27 -10.16 18.31
CA ARG A 437 4.53 -10.87 18.58
C ARG A 437 4.33 -12.38 18.52
N GLY A 438 5.18 -13.05 17.74
CA GLY A 438 5.25 -14.49 17.61
C GLY A 438 6.45 -14.95 16.78
N PRO A 439 6.52 -16.25 16.44
CA PRO A 439 7.65 -16.81 15.69
C PRO A 439 7.70 -16.45 14.20
N LEU A 440 6.64 -15.89 13.61
CA LEU A 440 6.53 -15.69 12.16
C LEU A 440 6.86 -14.25 11.72
N LEU A 441 6.00 -13.30 12.08
CA LEU A 441 6.15 -11.88 11.74
C LEU A 441 5.79 -11.02 12.95
N ASN A 442 6.70 -10.11 13.33
CA ASN A 442 6.51 -9.22 14.48
C ASN A 442 6.32 -7.79 13.99
N ALA A 443 5.06 -7.44 13.74
CA ALA A 443 4.69 -6.12 13.22
C ALA A 443 3.44 -5.60 13.92
N VAL A 444 3.17 -4.31 13.74
CA VAL A 444 1.91 -3.71 14.17
C VAL A 444 0.76 -4.38 13.38
N GLY A 445 -0.32 -4.70 14.06
CA GLY A 445 -1.57 -5.17 13.45
C GLY A 445 -2.65 -4.10 13.53
N SER A 446 -3.91 -4.53 13.58
CA SER A 446 -5.05 -3.63 13.72
C SER A 446 -6.15 -4.28 14.57
N PRO A 447 -6.96 -3.51 15.33
CA PRO A 447 -8.26 -3.99 15.81
C PRO A 447 -9.13 -4.58 14.70
N HIS A 448 -8.92 -4.19 13.43
CA HIS A 448 -9.65 -4.68 12.28
C HIS A 448 -9.59 -6.21 12.12
N ASN A 449 -8.45 -6.86 12.38
CA ASN A 449 -8.38 -8.34 12.43
C ASN A 449 -8.16 -8.88 13.84
N GLY A 450 -8.09 -7.99 14.84
CA GLY A 450 -7.92 -8.33 16.24
C GLY A 450 -6.52 -8.82 16.62
N PRO A 451 -6.32 -9.12 17.92
CA PRO A 451 -5.01 -9.50 18.47
C PRO A 451 -4.44 -10.78 17.85
N GLY A 452 -3.11 -10.81 17.69
CA GLY A 452 -2.37 -11.98 17.18
C GLY A 452 -2.17 -11.98 15.66
N ASN A 453 -2.75 -11.03 14.93
CA ASN A 453 -2.64 -10.88 13.48
C ASN A 453 -1.78 -9.65 13.13
N SER A 454 -0.52 -9.89 12.75
CA SER A 454 0.41 -8.86 12.30
C SER A 454 0.13 -8.47 10.86
N TRP A 455 0.24 -7.19 10.52
CA TRP A 455 0.07 -6.75 9.15
C TRP A 455 1.43 -6.56 8.47
N PRO A 456 1.69 -7.22 7.33
CA PRO A 456 2.88 -7.01 6.52
C PRO A 456 3.18 -5.53 6.24
N MET A 457 2.15 -4.71 6.01
CA MET A 457 2.29 -3.26 5.85
C MET A 457 3.14 -2.58 6.92
N ALA A 458 2.85 -2.84 8.19
CA ALA A 458 3.59 -2.21 9.28
C ALA A 458 5.07 -2.65 9.29
N SER A 459 5.35 -3.91 8.92
CA SER A 459 6.72 -4.40 8.73
C SER A 459 7.44 -3.62 7.63
N ILE A 460 6.71 -3.27 6.57
CA ILE A 460 7.30 -2.58 5.42
C ILE A 460 7.50 -1.10 5.71
N VAL A 461 6.54 -0.45 6.37
CA VAL A 461 6.72 0.93 6.86
C VAL A 461 7.89 0.97 7.85
N ARG A 462 8.04 -0.03 8.72
CA ARG A 462 9.18 -0.16 9.64
C ARG A 462 10.50 -0.23 8.88
N ILE A 463 10.56 -1.00 7.79
CA ILE A 463 11.71 -1.08 6.89
C ILE A 463 11.99 0.30 6.28
N LEU A 464 10.98 0.96 5.69
CA LEU A 464 11.09 2.27 5.04
C LEU A 464 11.56 3.40 5.93
N THR A 465 11.32 3.28 7.23
CA THR A 465 11.61 4.31 8.21
C THR A 465 12.77 3.91 9.12
N SER A 466 13.64 3.02 8.64
CA SER A 466 14.85 2.57 9.32
C SER A 466 16.12 2.82 8.51
N ASP A 467 17.20 3.18 9.23
CA ASP A 467 18.57 3.14 8.72
C ASP A 467 19.37 1.95 9.28
N ASN A 468 18.75 1.15 10.15
CA ASN A 468 19.41 -0.01 10.74
C ASN A 468 19.35 -1.20 9.78
N VAL A 469 20.49 -1.52 9.17
CA VAL A 469 20.66 -2.64 8.24
C VAL A 469 20.18 -3.98 8.81
N GLY A 470 20.42 -4.22 10.10
CA GLY A 470 20.01 -5.44 10.77
C GLY A 470 18.49 -5.54 10.92
N GLU A 471 17.83 -4.42 11.28
CA GLU A 471 16.37 -4.31 11.32
C GLU A 471 15.78 -4.55 9.93
N ILE A 472 16.25 -3.80 8.92
CA ILE A 472 15.79 -3.94 7.53
C ILE A 472 15.87 -5.39 7.05
N ARG A 473 17.03 -6.04 7.23
CA ARG A 473 17.24 -7.42 6.79
C ARG A 473 16.36 -8.41 7.55
N GLY A 474 16.22 -8.22 8.87
CA GLY A 474 15.40 -9.07 9.72
C GLY A 474 13.94 -9.04 9.31
N GLU A 475 13.38 -7.83 9.16
CA GLU A 475 12.00 -7.63 8.74
C GLU A 475 11.74 -8.14 7.32
N LEU A 476 12.64 -7.87 6.37
CA LEU A 476 12.51 -8.38 4.99
C LEU A 476 12.53 -9.92 4.95
N SER A 477 13.38 -10.55 5.77
CA SER A 477 13.43 -12.01 5.87
C SER A 477 12.16 -12.59 6.51
N ALA A 478 11.59 -11.92 7.51
CA ALA A 478 10.36 -12.35 8.17
C ALA A 478 9.18 -12.26 7.19
N LEU A 479 9.11 -11.15 6.47
CA LEU A 479 8.09 -10.86 5.49
C LEU A 479 8.07 -11.87 4.32
N VAL A 480 9.22 -12.16 3.70
CA VAL A 480 9.30 -13.19 2.64
C VAL A 480 8.83 -14.56 3.17
N GLY A 481 9.09 -14.83 4.45
CA GLY A 481 8.67 -16.05 5.14
C GLY A 481 7.21 -16.08 5.60
N SER A 482 6.49 -14.95 5.59
CA SER A 482 5.11 -14.83 6.07
C SER A 482 4.07 -14.85 4.94
N THR A 483 4.46 -15.26 3.73
CA THR A 483 3.58 -15.28 2.54
C THR A 483 2.72 -16.55 2.44
N ALA A 484 2.76 -17.45 3.43
CA ALA A 484 2.13 -18.79 3.36
C ALA A 484 2.54 -19.58 2.10
N SER A 485 3.77 -19.36 1.60
CA SER A 485 4.28 -19.91 0.33
C SER A 485 3.43 -19.55 -0.91
N ARG A 486 2.58 -18.52 -0.84
CA ARG A 486 1.73 -18.07 -1.95
C ARG A 486 2.43 -17.11 -2.90
N GLY A 487 3.53 -16.49 -2.50
CA GLY A 487 4.27 -15.55 -3.34
C GLY A 487 3.61 -14.18 -3.49
N LEU A 488 2.69 -13.83 -2.58
CA LEU A 488 2.01 -12.54 -2.47
C LEU A 488 2.00 -12.10 -1.01
N ILE A 489 1.77 -10.81 -0.78
CA ILE A 489 1.59 -10.23 0.55
C ILE A 489 0.10 -10.20 0.92
N HIS A 490 -0.19 -10.57 2.15
CA HIS A 490 -1.55 -10.62 2.73
C HIS A 490 -1.87 -9.34 3.51
N GLU A 491 -3.15 -9.12 3.80
CA GLU A 491 -3.60 -8.05 4.71
C GLU A 491 -3.02 -8.26 6.11
N SER A 492 -3.27 -9.44 6.69
CA SER A 492 -2.74 -9.83 7.98
C SER A 492 -2.30 -11.29 8.00
N VAL A 493 -1.32 -11.59 8.84
CA VAL A 493 -0.77 -12.93 9.05
C VAL A 493 -0.80 -13.23 10.54
N SER A 494 -1.27 -14.42 10.90
CA SER A 494 -1.17 -14.91 12.27
C SER A 494 0.29 -15.00 12.68
N THR A 495 0.60 -14.47 13.85
CA THR A 495 1.96 -14.49 14.38
C THR A 495 2.46 -15.89 14.74
N PHE A 496 1.57 -16.89 14.86
CA PHE A 496 1.88 -18.26 15.27
C PHE A 496 1.54 -19.35 14.25
N ASP A 497 0.65 -19.08 13.31
CA ASP A 497 0.14 -20.07 12.37
C ASP A 497 0.38 -19.60 10.94
N PRO A 498 1.35 -20.20 10.21
CA PRO A 498 1.77 -19.69 8.90
C PRO A 498 0.72 -19.88 7.80
N GLU A 499 -0.32 -20.69 8.06
CA GLU A 499 -1.42 -20.94 7.13
C GLU A 499 -2.65 -20.05 7.43
N LYS A 500 -2.64 -19.30 8.53
CA LYS A 500 -3.72 -18.36 8.88
C LYS A 500 -3.35 -16.95 8.52
N PHE A 501 -4.05 -16.42 7.53
CA PHE A 501 -3.97 -15.06 7.06
C PHE A 501 -5.38 -14.61 6.66
N THR A 502 -5.63 -13.31 6.70
CA THR A 502 -6.87 -12.73 6.19
C THR A 502 -6.66 -12.25 4.76
N ARG A 503 -7.74 -12.26 3.98
CA ARG A 503 -7.77 -11.87 2.57
C ARG A 503 -6.72 -12.61 1.77
N PRO A 504 -6.88 -13.94 1.63
CA PRO A 504 -5.98 -14.70 0.81
C PRO A 504 -6.04 -14.10 -0.58
N CYS A 505 -4.90 -13.70 -1.16
CA CYS A 505 -4.89 -13.41 -2.58
C CYS A 505 -5.54 -14.63 -3.26
N SER A 506 -6.76 -14.46 -3.74
CA SER A 506 -7.58 -15.44 -4.43
C SER A 506 -8.33 -14.63 -5.50
N GLU A 507 -9.20 -15.24 -6.31
CA GLU A 507 -9.95 -14.53 -7.38
C GLU A 507 -10.77 -13.33 -6.86
N GLU A 508 -10.80 -13.11 -5.54
CA GLU A 508 -11.60 -12.16 -4.79
C GLU A 508 -10.78 -11.28 -3.82
N ASP A 509 -9.46 -11.03 -3.98
CA ASP A 509 -8.70 -10.14 -3.05
C ASP A 509 -7.46 -9.48 -3.70
N TYR A 510 -7.53 -8.19 -4.11
CA TYR A 510 -6.43 -7.43 -4.76
C TYR A 510 -6.09 -6.07 -4.09
N ASP A 511 -6.52 -5.83 -2.84
CA ASP A 511 -6.57 -4.50 -2.18
C ASP A 511 -5.22 -3.80 -1.87
N TYR A 512 -4.08 -4.51 -1.94
CA TYR A 512 -2.88 -4.02 -1.27
C TYR A 512 -1.57 -4.08 -2.08
N SER A 513 -1.64 -3.88 -3.40
CA SER A 513 -0.44 -3.69 -4.23
C SER A 513 0.49 -2.55 -3.76
N TRP A 514 0.00 -1.61 -2.93
CA TRP A 514 0.81 -0.57 -2.29
C TRP A 514 1.54 -1.04 -1.01
N ILE A 515 0.96 -1.98 -0.24
CA ILE A 515 1.64 -2.62 0.90
C ILE A 515 2.96 -3.21 0.38
N GLN A 516 2.91 -3.84 -0.79
CA GLN A 516 4.00 -4.62 -1.36
C GLN A 516 5.17 -3.79 -1.91
N GLU A 517 5.06 -2.47 -1.93
CA GLU A 517 5.94 -1.62 -2.73
C GLU A 517 6.86 -0.72 -1.91
N SER A 518 6.51 -0.47 -0.66
CA SER A 518 7.39 0.19 0.30
C SER A 518 8.68 -0.63 0.59
N GLU A 519 8.71 -1.93 0.26
CA GLU A 519 9.93 -2.77 0.32
C GLU A 519 11.00 -2.35 -0.71
N LEU A 520 10.61 -1.68 -1.79
CA LEU A 520 11.39 -1.66 -3.04
C LEU A 520 11.99 -0.31 -3.39
N ASN A 521 11.35 0.78 -2.97
CA ASN A 521 12.07 2.05 -2.85
C ASN A 521 13.27 1.90 -1.90
N LEU A 522 13.17 1.04 -0.88
CA LEU A 522 14.29 0.69 -0.01
C LEU A 522 15.37 -0.17 -0.69
N LEU A 523 15.01 -1.17 -1.50
CA LEU A 523 15.98 -1.96 -2.28
C LEU A 523 16.73 -1.09 -3.31
N ARG A 524 16.16 0.04 -3.70
CA ARG A 524 16.77 1.06 -4.56
C ARG A 524 17.61 2.10 -3.79
N GLU A 525 17.10 2.66 -2.69
CA GLU A 525 17.79 3.67 -1.86
C GLU A 525 18.89 3.05 -0.98
N LYS A 526 18.70 1.82 -0.52
CA LYS A 526 19.62 1.04 0.29
C LYS A 526 20.23 -0.12 -0.50
N ARG A 527 20.37 0.02 -1.82
CA ARG A 527 20.90 -1.01 -2.74
C ARG A 527 22.26 -1.58 -2.34
N ASP A 528 23.00 -0.86 -1.50
CA ASP A 528 24.34 -1.22 -1.01
C ASP A 528 24.29 -2.20 0.17
N LEU A 529 23.08 -2.49 0.70
CA LEU A 529 22.84 -3.46 1.78
C LEU A 529 22.48 -4.87 1.27
N LEU A 530 22.23 -5.00 -0.03
CA LEU A 530 22.01 -6.29 -0.70
C LEU A 530 23.35 -6.95 -1.03
N PRO A 531 23.50 -8.27 -0.84
CA PRO A 531 24.68 -8.98 -1.32
C PRO A 531 24.73 -8.90 -2.85
N LYS A 532 25.69 -8.15 -3.39
CA LYS A 532 25.92 -7.98 -4.84
C LYS A 532 27.26 -8.57 -5.26
N PRO A 533 27.27 -9.28 -6.39
CA PRO A 533 28.10 -8.92 -7.54
C PRO A 533 27.25 -7.96 -8.41
N SER A 534 27.56 -6.71 -8.72
CA SER A 534 28.83 -5.99 -8.84
C SER A 534 28.48 -4.52 -9.15
N VAL A 535 28.55 -3.63 -8.16
CA VAL A 535 28.60 -2.16 -8.43
C VAL A 535 29.82 -1.86 -9.32
N TYR A 536 30.85 -2.70 -9.19
CA TYR A 536 32.00 -2.79 -10.07
C TYR A 536 31.65 -2.96 -11.55
N MET A 537 30.76 -3.89 -11.97
CA MET A 537 30.47 -4.06 -13.40
C MET A 537 29.76 -2.84 -13.97
N LEU A 538 28.80 -2.26 -13.24
CA LEU A 538 28.09 -1.06 -13.69
C LEU A 538 29.02 0.16 -13.80
N PHE A 539 29.93 0.35 -12.84
CA PHE A 539 30.91 1.46 -12.89
C PHE A 539 32.00 1.22 -13.94
N SER A 540 32.43 -0.03 -14.13
CA SER A 540 33.38 -0.41 -15.18
C SER A 540 32.77 -0.20 -16.57
N GLN A 541 31.54 -0.67 -16.81
CA GLN A 541 30.83 -0.46 -18.08
C GLN A 541 30.64 1.03 -18.40
N LYS A 542 30.34 1.85 -17.39
CA LYS A 542 30.26 3.32 -17.54
C LYS A 542 31.62 3.97 -17.81
N LEU A 543 32.70 3.48 -17.21
CA LEU A 543 34.06 3.94 -17.52
C LEU A 543 34.50 3.53 -18.93
N ASP A 544 34.12 2.33 -19.38
CA ASP A 544 34.39 1.85 -20.75
C ASP A 544 33.63 2.69 -21.79
N GLU A 545 32.37 3.04 -21.52
CA GLU A 545 31.58 3.98 -22.33
C GLU A 545 32.22 5.37 -22.40
N PHE A 546 32.60 5.93 -21.24
CA PHE A 546 33.21 7.25 -21.14
C PHE A 546 34.59 7.32 -21.81
N GLU A 547 35.41 6.28 -21.66
CA GLU A 547 36.72 6.20 -22.32
C GLU A 547 36.58 6.17 -23.84
N ARG A 548 35.61 5.40 -24.35
CA ARG A 548 35.31 5.33 -25.79
C ARG A 548 34.86 6.68 -26.34
N GLU A 549 33.96 7.38 -25.64
CA GLU A 549 33.52 8.72 -26.02
C GLU A 549 34.66 9.75 -26.00
N MET A 550 35.52 9.70 -24.99
CA MET A 550 36.72 10.55 -24.88
C MET A 550 37.69 10.30 -26.03
N ARG A 551 37.96 9.03 -26.37
CA ARG A 551 38.84 8.67 -27.49
C ARG A 551 38.29 9.13 -28.85
N GLU A 552 36.98 9.09 -29.05
CA GLU A 552 36.37 9.63 -30.26
C GLU A 552 36.42 11.16 -30.32
N LYS A 553 36.27 11.83 -29.17
CA LYS A 553 36.44 13.30 -29.08
C LYS A 553 37.88 13.76 -29.28
N ILE A 554 38.88 12.99 -28.82
CA ILE A 554 40.32 13.26 -29.10
C ILE A 554 40.62 13.20 -30.60
N LYS A 555 39.99 12.25 -31.33
CA LYS A 555 40.17 12.13 -32.80
C LYS A 555 39.47 13.24 -33.59
N THR A 556 38.37 13.78 -33.07
CA THR A 556 37.47 14.69 -33.81
C THR A 556 37.58 16.15 -33.41
N ASN A 557 38.15 16.45 -32.24
CA ASN A 557 38.23 17.80 -31.69
C ASN A 557 39.62 18.03 -31.05
N HIS A 558 40.39 18.98 -31.60
CA HIS A 558 41.79 19.25 -31.22
C HIS A 558 41.99 19.89 -29.82
N LEU A 559 40.98 19.81 -28.96
CA LEU A 559 40.98 20.37 -27.60
C LEU A 559 41.29 19.33 -26.50
N LEU A 560 41.21 18.04 -26.81
CA LEU A 560 41.51 16.95 -25.88
C LEU A 560 42.71 16.15 -26.37
N THR A 561 43.57 15.73 -25.45
CA THR A 561 44.78 14.96 -25.73
C THR A 561 44.75 13.63 -24.98
N ASP A 562 45.62 12.68 -25.35
CA ASP A 562 45.73 11.40 -24.64
C ASP A 562 46.09 11.58 -23.14
N THR A 563 46.66 12.73 -22.76
CA THR A 563 46.94 13.08 -21.36
C THR A 563 45.64 13.25 -20.54
N ASP A 564 44.52 13.60 -21.17
CA ASP A 564 43.23 13.77 -20.50
C ASP A 564 42.55 12.43 -20.17
N LEU A 565 43.00 11.32 -20.75
CA LEU A 565 42.58 9.96 -20.38
C LEU A 565 43.18 9.48 -19.05
N GLU A 566 44.17 10.19 -18.50
CA GLU A 566 44.83 9.82 -17.25
C GLU A 566 43.85 9.81 -16.04
N ILE A 567 42.78 10.60 -16.11
CA ILE A 567 41.68 10.59 -15.13
C ILE A 567 40.94 9.24 -15.13
N VAL A 568 40.68 8.66 -16.31
CA VAL A 568 40.03 7.35 -16.45
C VAL A 568 40.92 6.25 -15.86
N HIS A 569 42.22 6.29 -16.12
CA HIS A 569 43.18 5.34 -15.56
C HIS A 569 43.27 5.43 -14.03
N LYS A 570 43.28 6.65 -13.46
CA LYS A 570 43.23 6.88 -12.00
C LYS A 570 41.94 6.36 -11.37
N LEU A 571 40.80 6.51 -12.04
CA LEU A 571 39.51 5.98 -11.58
C LEU A 571 39.46 4.45 -11.63
N ARG A 572 40.00 3.81 -12.68
CA ARG A 572 40.13 2.34 -12.75
C ARG A 572 41.01 1.77 -11.62
N ALA A 573 42.12 2.43 -11.31
CA ALA A 573 43.00 2.00 -10.21
C ALA A 573 42.30 2.07 -8.84
N LYS A 574 41.53 3.13 -8.57
CA LYS A 574 40.71 3.26 -7.35
C LYS A 574 39.60 2.21 -7.29
N LEU A 575 38.96 1.92 -8.43
CA LEU A 575 37.91 0.91 -8.52
C LEU A 575 38.44 -0.50 -8.22
N LYS A 576 39.64 -0.84 -8.69
CA LYS A 576 40.33 -2.12 -8.41
C LYS A 576 40.66 -2.30 -6.91
N ILE A 577 41.13 -1.25 -6.25
CA ILE A 577 41.39 -1.26 -4.79
C ILE A 577 40.09 -1.49 -4.00
N ALA A 578 38.98 -0.87 -4.43
CA ALA A 578 37.67 -1.09 -3.81
C ALA A 578 37.16 -2.53 -4.00
N GLU A 579 37.40 -3.15 -5.16
CA GLU A 579 37.09 -4.55 -5.44
C GLU A 579 37.89 -5.52 -4.54
N GLU A 580 39.20 -5.32 -4.42
CA GLU A 580 40.07 -6.12 -3.55
C GLU A 580 39.66 -6.03 -2.07
N ASN A 581 39.21 -4.86 -1.61
CA ASN A 581 38.72 -4.67 -0.24
C ASN A 581 37.34 -5.34 0.00
N ASN A 582 36.47 -5.34 -1.01
CA ASN A 582 35.19 -6.05 -0.93
C ASN A 582 35.36 -7.57 -0.96
N LEU A 583 36.29 -8.09 -1.76
CA LEU A 583 36.63 -9.52 -1.78
C LEU A 583 37.19 -9.99 -0.42
N LYS A 584 38.04 -9.17 0.22
CA LYS A 584 38.54 -9.46 1.58
C LYS A 584 37.42 -9.47 2.64
N ARG A 585 36.46 -8.54 2.55
CA ARG A 585 35.27 -8.55 3.44
C ARG A 585 34.36 -9.75 3.22
N ALA A 586 34.15 -10.16 1.97
CA ALA A 586 33.38 -11.35 1.62
C ALA A 586 34.05 -12.64 2.12
N GLY A 587 35.39 -12.72 2.03
CA GLY A 587 36.17 -13.82 2.61
C GLY A 587 36.00 -13.94 4.12
N LEU A 588 36.16 -12.83 4.86
CA LEU A 588 35.96 -12.79 6.32
C LEU A 588 34.53 -13.16 6.72
N PHE A 589 33.53 -12.75 5.92
CA PHE A 589 32.13 -13.08 6.16
C PHE A 589 31.83 -14.57 5.93
N ASN A 590 32.44 -15.20 4.93
CA ASN A 590 32.32 -16.65 4.69
C ASN A 590 32.99 -17.47 5.80
N GLU A 591 34.10 -16.98 6.35
CA GLU A 591 34.80 -17.61 7.48
C GLU A 591 33.95 -17.55 8.75
N ILE A 592 33.34 -16.39 9.05
CA ILE A 592 32.41 -16.22 10.17
C ILE A 592 31.16 -17.10 10.01
N ILE A 593 30.61 -17.22 8.79
CA ILE A 593 29.46 -18.12 8.54
C ILE A 593 29.84 -19.58 8.72
N ARG A 594 31.03 -19.99 8.27
CA ARG A 594 31.54 -21.35 8.46
C ARG A 594 31.70 -21.68 9.95
N GLU A 595 32.33 -20.78 10.71
CA GLU A 595 32.52 -20.93 12.16
C GLU A 595 31.19 -20.98 12.91
N ALA A 596 30.26 -20.07 12.60
CA ALA A 596 28.92 -20.07 13.19
C ALA A 596 28.12 -21.34 12.87
N HIS A 597 28.29 -21.90 11.66
CA HIS A 597 27.65 -23.15 11.26
C HIS A 597 28.24 -24.36 12.01
N GLU A 598 29.55 -24.41 12.18
CA GLU A 598 30.26 -25.46 12.94
C GLU A 598 29.87 -25.42 14.43
N GLU A 599 29.79 -24.25 15.04
CA GLU A 599 29.33 -24.09 16.43
C GLU A 599 27.87 -24.52 16.60
N HIS A 600 26.99 -24.18 15.65
CA HIS A 600 25.58 -24.58 15.69
C HIS A 600 25.41 -26.10 15.61
N ILE A 601 26.23 -26.80 14.82
CA ILE A 601 26.24 -28.27 14.76
C ILE A 601 26.65 -28.87 16.12
N GLN A 602 27.69 -28.32 16.75
CA GLN A 602 28.17 -28.77 18.06
C GLN A 602 27.14 -28.55 19.18
N ILE A 603 26.43 -27.42 19.16
CA ILE A 603 25.35 -27.13 20.11
C ILE A 603 24.18 -28.09 19.89
N ARG A 604 23.78 -28.34 18.64
CA ARG A 604 22.67 -29.24 18.30
C ARG A 604 22.93 -30.70 18.69
N ALA A 605 24.19 -31.15 18.64
CA ALA A 605 24.57 -32.50 19.08
C ALA A 605 24.40 -32.71 20.60
N LYS A 606 24.41 -31.64 21.39
CA LYS A 606 24.22 -31.66 22.85
C LYS A 606 22.75 -31.58 23.28
N LEU A 607 21.83 -31.30 22.36
CA LEU A 607 20.39 -31.20 22.66
C LEU A 607 19.72 -32.58 22.66
N PRO A 608 18.84 -32.90 23.62
CA PRO A 608 18.17 -34.19 23.70
C PRO A 608 17.25 -34.43 22.48
N LYS A 609 17.41 -35.58 21.83
CA LYS A 609 16.63 -35.95 20.64
C LYS A 609 15.15 -36.14 21.00
N ARG A 610 14.25 -35.39 20.35
CA ARG A 610 12.78 -35.52 20.49
C ARG A 610 12.35 -36.95 20.11
N LYS A 611 11.73 -37.69 21.04
CA LYS A 611 11.09 -38.98 20.73
C LYS A 611 9.91 -38.73 19.77
N LYS A 612 9.85 -39.47 18.66
CA LYS A 612 8.69 -39.46 17.75
C LYS A 612 7.42 -39.87 18.51
N PRO A 613 6.26 -39.23 18.28
CA PRO A 613 5.00 -39.72 18.82
C PRO A 613 4.62 -41.07 18.16
N PRO A 614 3.94 -41.97 18.89
CA PRO A 614 3.53 -43.27 18.34
C PRO A 614 2.45 -43.13 17.26
N LYS A 615 2.54 -43.99 16.24
CA LYS A 615 1.72 -44.05 15.01
C LYS A 615 0.26 -44.54 15.20
N SER A 616 -0.44 -44.15 16.28
CA SER A 616 -1.79 -44.70 16.56
C SER A 616 -2.92 -43.68 16.70
N GLN A 617 -2.89 -42.57 15.94
CA GLN A 617 -4.02 -41.63 15.87
C GLN A 617 -4.36 -41.17 14.43
N SER A 618 -4.22 -42.05 13.42
CA SER A 618 -4.70 -41.77 12.05
C SER A 618 -5.86 -42.67 11.59
N ILE A 619 -6.47 -43.44 12.50
CA ILE A 619 -7.63 -44.30 12.20
C ILE A 619 -8.78 -43.94 13.14
N MET A 620 -9.23 -42.69 13.12
CA MET A 620 -10.57 -42.34 13.64
C MET A 620 -11.18 -41.07 13.03
N ALA A 621 -10.65 -40.59 11.89
CA ALA A 621 -11.21 -39.45 11.15
C ALA A 621 -11.77 -39.85 9.76
N LYS A 622 -12.06 -41.15 9.55
CA LYS A 622 -12.71 -41.67 8.33
C LYS A 622 -14.10 -42.27 8.54
N LYS A 623 -14.73 -42.04 9.69
CA LYS A 623 -16.14 -42.37 9.95
C LYS A 623 -16.86 -41.16 10.55
N ARG A 624 -17.07 -40.15 9.71
CA ARG A 624 -18.16 -39.15 9.78
C ARG A 624 -17.90 -38.12 8.66
N ARG A 625 -18.24 -38.53 7.44
CA ARG A 625 -18.84 -37.68 6.43
C ARG A 625 -19.99 -38.49 5.85
#